data_AF-A0A928HE04-F1
#
_entry.id   AF-A0A928HE04-F1
#
_cell.length_a   1.000
_cell.length_b   1.000
_cell.length_c   1.000
_cell.angle_alpha   90.00
_cell.angle_beta   90.00
_cell.angle_gamma   90.00
#
_symmetry.space_group_name_H-M   'P 1'
#
loop_
_entity.id
_entity.type
_entity.pdbx_description
1 polymer ?
#
loop_
_entity_poly.entity_id
_entity_poly.type
_entity_poly.pdbx_seq_one_letter_code
_entity_poly.pdbx_strand_id
1 'polypeptide(L)'
;MKPSFSILCLAIAMHCWAEDNTLHSSAISDTRKPVLQVLISSDSEDAALHVNLGLQHCLLNYQEKARYHFKKAVEADDQCLLAHVGMLMVYPSGSTGYKQHLAHVNALSETAVLTPVEEWYFATFLQYISGDIYGTAAAFRQRAATYRRDTSAACWDILLNHYAAEQGADIIERANALVSRYPEHALVHYCRALLDEYSSEPSQEALTSARKAVELLPGNPAAHQLLGHLLRRSGKLENAINEFQKARQCAASDLRLIPESDAACYRLAALSEISANWSAGRKIDALRQCHALSKQISTDGAGEGSMLMQWEARTLPLRLLVLQPTAPAGAAINAAAQACNAPSGTPIKHVEDCLIAAIRTRSLADSGRYNTATQTLSKAEEQLAELRKCHDEMTRKGGLLLTCYRRAVQACTGAIIRARLALYTDSADIWQPHLNELLAQPEPRLMPPVLPEIK
;
A
#
# COMPACT_ATOMS: atom_id res chain seq x y z
N MET A 1 7.84 19.78 -22.21
CA MET A 1 6.86 18.86 -21.63
C MET A 1 7.32 18.54 -20.21
N LYS A 2 6.55 18.87 -19.17
CA LYS A 2 6.86 18.45 -17.80
C LYS A 2 6.45 16.98 -17.65
N PRO A 3 7.24 16.12 -16.98
CA PRO A 3 6.79 14.76 -16.72
C PRO A 3 5.69 14.80 -15.66
N SER A 4 4.51 14.29 -15.99
CA SER A 4 3.39 14.08 -15.08
C SER A 4 3.66 12.87 -14.18
N PHE A 5 4.72 12.94 -13.38
CA PHE A 5 4.94 12.01 -12.28
C PHE A 5 3.96 12.33 -11.15
N SER A 6 2.87 11.58 -11.18
CA SER A 6 1.89 11.55 -10.12
C SER A 6 2.51 11.07 -8.81
N ILE A 7 2.02 11.65 -7.72
CA ILE A 7 2.37 11.42 -6.30
C ILE A 7 1.80 10.06 -5.82
N LEU A 8 2.06 9.02 -6.61
CA LEU A 8 1.19 7.84 -6.71
C LEU A 8 1.55 6.71 -5.73
N CYS A 9 2.58 6.94 -4.93
CA CYS A 9 3.06 6.06 -3.86
C CYS A 9 2.44 6.44 -2.50
N LEU A 10 2.00 7.69 -2.34
CA LEU A 10 1.24 8.16 -1.17
C LEU A 10 -0.26 7.83 -1.24
N ALA A 11 -0.78 7.49 -2.42
CA ALA A 11 -2.22 7.29 -2.67
C ALA A 11 -2.75 5.85 -2.47
N ILE A 12 -1.91 4.89 -2.07
CA ILE A 12 -2.27 3.45 -2.04
C ILE A 12 -2.75 2.98 -0.65
N ALA A 13 -2.60 3.81 0.39
CA ALA A 13 -2.95 3.46 1.77
C ALA A 13 -4.30 4.04 2.28
N MET A 14 -5.15 4.58 1.41
CA MET A 14 -6.45 5.17 1.80
C MET A 14 -7.63 4.22 1.53
N HIS A 15 -8.17 3.55 2.57
CA HIS A 15 -9.54 3.79 3.06
C HIS A 15 -10.16 2.73 4.03
N CYS A 16 -10.38 3.21 5.27
CA CYS A 16 -11.40 2.93 6.32
C CYS A 16 -10.98 2.00 7.48
N TRP A 17 -11.54 1.98 8.73
CA TRP A 17 -12.37 2.82 9.64
C TRP A 17 -13.03 1.93 10.75
N ALA A 18 -13.18 2.38 12.01
CA ALA A 18 -14.17 1.94 13.06
C ALA A 18 -14.08 0.63 13.93
N GLU A 19 -13.43 0.73 15.11
CA GLU A 19 -13.98 0.38 16.46
C GLU A 19 -14.14 -1.12 16.89
N ASP A 20 -14.08 -1.54 18.18
CA ASP A 20 -13.61 -0.90 19.43
C ASP A 20 -13.31 -1.91 20.58
N ASN A 21 -12.41 -1.50 21.51
CA ASN A 21 -12.26 -1.93 22.92
C ASN A 21 -11.98 -3.40 23.34
N THR A 22 -10.84 -3.61 24.03
CA THR A 22 -10.76 -3.63 25.52
C THR A 22 -9.35 -3.96 26.03
N LEU A 23 -8.93 -3.32 27.14
CA LEU A 23 -7.62 -3.51 27.78
C LEU A 23 -7.52 -4.80 28.60
N HIS A 24 -6.31 -5.36 28.75
CA HIS A 24 -5.72 -5.60 30.09
C HIS A 24 -4.21 -5.90 30.10
N SER A 25 -3.55 -5.34 31.11
CA SER A 25 -2.31 -5.74 31.82
C SER A 25 -0.98 -5.97 31.07
N SER A 26 -0.12 -4.95 31.24
CA SER A 26 1.26 -5.01 31.78
C SER A 26 2.46 -5.48 30.93
N ALA A 27 3.52 -4.66 31.01
CA ALA A 27 4.93 -4.99 30.77
C ALA A 27 5.39 -5.21 29.31
N ILE A 28 4.94 -4.34 28.39
CA ILE A 28 5.74 -3.97 27.21
C ILE A 28 6.01 -2.46 27.31
N SER A 29 7.22 -2.02 26.93
CA SER A 29 7.65 -0.61 26.93
C SER A 29 6.58 0.31 26.35
N ASP A 30 6.16 1.33 27.11
CA ASP A 30 4.88 2.06 26.94
C ASP A 30 4.65 2.64 25.53
N THR A 31 4.07 1.82 24.65
CA THR A 31 3.80 2.13 23.23
C THR A 31 2.74 3.20 23.03
N ARG A 32 2.15 3.73 24.11
CA ARG A 32 1.20 4.85 24.08
C ARG A 32 1.92 6.19 24.01
N LYS A 33 3.19 6.30 24.40
CA LYS A 33 3.92 7.56 24.23
C LYS A 33 4.28 7.75 22.76
N PRO A 34 3.84 8.84 22.11
CA PRO A 34 4.20 9.09 20.73
C PRO A 34 5.69 9.47 20.67
N VAL A 35 6.38 8.89 19.71
CA VAL A 35 7.79 9.16 19.38
C VAL A 35 7.91 10.55 18.73
N LEU A 36 6.85 11.00 18.05
CA LEU A 36 6.68 12.36 17.59
C LEU A 36 6.02 13.22 18.68
N GLN A 37 6.53 14.43 18.88
CA GLN A 37 5.91 15.43 19.75
C GLN A 37 5.81 16.77 19.02
N VAL A 38 4.63 17.00 18.44
CA VAL A 38 4.13 18.26 17.90
C VAL A 38 3.39 19.00 19.02
N LEU A 39 3.62 20.31 19.11
CA LEU A 39 2.85 21.20 19.97
C LEU A 39 1.45 21.41 19.35
N ILE A 40 0.40 21.38 20.16
CA ILE A 40 -0.99 21.36 19.71
C ILE A 40 -1.82 22.32 20.56
N SER A 41 -2.63 23.14 19.90
CA SER A 41 -3.39 24.25 20.49
C SER A 41 -4.65 23.81 21.24
N SER A 42 -4.58 22.67 21.92
CA SER A 42 -5.69 22.04 22.63
C SER A 42 -5.31 21.87 24.10
N ASP A 43 -6.20 22.28 25.01
CA ASP A 43 -6.07 22.01 26.44
C ASP A 43 -6.35 20.52 26.78
N SER A 44 -6.82 19.72 25.81
CA SER A 44 -7.07 18.29 25.96
C SER A 44 -5.79 17.49 25.73
N GLU A 45 -5.20 16.97 26.82
CA GLU A 45 -4.03 16.07 26.76
C GLU A 45 -4.32 14.83 25.89
N ASP A 46 -5.55 14.32 25.88
CA ASP A 46 -5.97 13.18 25.06
C ASP A 46 -6.03 13.54 23.56
N ALA A 47 -6.52 14.73 23.20
CA ALA A 47 -6.46 15.20 21.82
C ALA A 47 -5.01 15.40 21.37
N ALA A 48 -4.18 16.01 22.22
CA ALA A 48 -2.77 16.22 21.95
C ALA A 48 -1.98 14.91 21.76
N LEU A 49 -2.27 13.91 22.60
CA LEU A 49 -1.75 12.55 22.48
C LEU A 49 -2.15 11.90 21.16
N HIS A 50 -3.44 11.97 20.81
CA HIS A 50 -3.97 11.29 19.65
C HIS A 50 -3.58 11.94 18.31
N VAL A 51 -3.45 13.26 18.20
CA VAL A 51 -2.86 13.90 17.01
C VAL A 51 -1.41 13.44 16.81
N ASN A 52 -0.62 13.35 17.89
CA ASN A 52 0.78 12.92 17.80
C ASN A 52 0.93 11.45 17.40
N LEU A 53 0.12 10.55 17.97
CA LEU A 53 0.01 9.17 17.50
C LEU A 53 -0.45 9.11 16.02
N GLY A 54 -1.40 9.97 15.65
CA GLY A 54 -1.92 10.09 14.28
C GLY A 54 -0.82 10.41 13.27
N LEU A 55 -0.07 11.49 13.51
CA LEU A 55 1.03 11.95 12.66
C LEU A 55 2.21 10.97 12.64
N GLN A 56 2.54 10.31 13.77
CA GLN A 56 3.50 9.19 13.79
C GLN A 56 3.03 8.05 12.89
N HIS A 57 1.74 7.74 12.89
CA HIS A 57 1.19 6.72 12.02
C HIS A 57 1.18 7.14 10.55
N CYS A 58 0.97 8.40 10.19
CA CYS A 58 1.21 8.89 8.83
C CYS A 58 2.65 8.64 8.36
N LEU A 59 3.66 8.94 9.20
CA LEU A 59 5.09 8.69 8.91
C LEU A 59 5.42 7.20 8.70
N LEU A 60 4.74 6.31 9.42
CA LEU A 60 4.88 4.86 9.29
C LEU A 60 4.00 4.27 8.17
N ASN A 61 3.36 5.12 7.35
CA ASN A 61 2.41 4.77 6.29
C ASN A 61 1.17 3.98 6.78
N TYR A 62 0.70 4.31 7.98
CA TYR A 62 -0.43 3.69 8.69
C TYR A 62 -1.64 4.61 8.74
N GLN A 63 -2.14 4.99 7.57
CA GLN A 63 -3.23 5.95 7.42
C GLN A 63 -4.52 5.56 8.17
N GLU A 64 -4.80 4.26 8.37
CA GLU A 64 -5.99 3.82 9.12
C GLU A 64 -5.82 3.94 10.65
N LYS A 65 -4.63 3.63 11.20
CA LYS A 65 -4.33 3.97 12.60
C LYS A 65 -4.25 5.48 12.80
N ALA A 66 -3.69 6.19 11.82
CA ALA A 66 -3.64 7.64 11.82
C ALA A 66 -5.04 8.23 11.90
N ARG A 67 -5.97 7.77 11.05
CA ARG A 67 -7.38 8.16 11.06
C ARG A 67 -8.11 7.78 12.34
N TYR A 68 -7.89 6.59 12.89
CA TYR A 68 -8.45 6.20 14.19
C TYR A 68 -8.04 7.21 15.27
N HIS A 69 -6.76 7.54 15.36
CA HIS A 69 -6.28 8.50 16.35
C HIS A 69 -6.74 9.93 16.04
N PHE A 70 -6.72 10.41 14.80
CA PHE A 70 -7.29 11.73 14.48
C PHE A 70 -8.79 11.82 14.78
N LYS A 71 -9.56 10.73 14.57
CA LYS A 71 -10.96 10.65 15.00
C LYS A 71 -11.07 10.76 16.53
N LYS A 72 -10.27 10.01 17.29
CA LYS A 72 -10.23 10.09 18.76
C LYS A 72 -9.78 11.47 19.26
N ALA A 73 -8.92 12.17 18.53
CA ALA A 73 -8.55 13.55 18.86
C ALA A 73 -9.72 14.52 18.63
N VAL A 74 -10.45 14.43 17.52
CA VAL A 74 -11.67 15.22 17.26
C VAL A 74 -12.79 14.88 18.26
N GLU A 75 -12.90 13.62 18.70
CA GLU A 75 -13.84 13.21 19.76
C GLU A 75 -13.46 13.77 21.14
N ALA A 76 -12.18 14.04 21.39
CA ALA A 76 -11.66 14.59 22.65
C ALA A 76 -11.60 16.12 22.68
N ASP A 77 -11.47 16.76 21.51
CA ASP A 77 -11.57 18.21 21.30
C ASP A 77 -11.86 18.52 19.81
N ASP A 78 -13.07 19.01 19.53
CA ASP A 78 -13.52 19.38 18.18
C ASP A 78 -13.00 20.75 17.72
N GLN A 79 -12.37 21.52 18.61
CA GLN A 79 -11.65 22.76 18.29
C GLN A 79 -10.16 22.49 17.97
N CYS A 80 -9.69 21.25 18.10
CA CYS A 80 -8.31 20.87 17.82
C CYS A 80 -8.01 20.95 16.31
N LEU A 81 -7.53 22.11 15.86
CA LEU A 81 -7.25 22.39 14.45
C LEU A 81 -6.35 21.33 13.79
N LEU A 82 -5.30 20.88 14.48
CA LEU A 82 -4.39 19.86 13.97
C LEU A 82 -5.03 18.45 13.88
N ALA A 83 -6.06 18.15 14.66
CA ALA A 83 -6.83 16.91 14.49
C ALA A 83 -7.63 16.93 13.18
N HIS A 84 -8.27 18.07 12.87
CA HIS A 84 -8.98 18.24 11.60
C HIS A 84 -8.04 18.27 10.39
N VAL A 85 -6.86 18.88 10.50
CA VAL A 85 -5.82 18.79 9.45
C VAL A 85 -5.30 17.36 9.29
N GLY A 86 -5.07 16.63 10.38
CA GLY A 86 -4.75 15.21 10.35
C GLY A 86 -5.81 14.39 9.61
N MET A 87 -7.10 14.68 9.83
CA MET A 87 -8.19 14.08 9.06
C MET A 87 -8.10 14.42 7.56
N LEU A 88 -7.78 15.66 7.17
CA LEU A 88 -7.56 16.00 5.75
C LEU A 88 -6.39 15.25 5.10
N MET A 89 -5.36 14.87 5.87
CA MET A 89 -4.24 14.05 5.36
C MET A 89 -4.64 12.59 5.07
N VAL A 90 -5.63 12.05 5.79
CA VAL A 90 -6.04 10.63 5.71
C VAL A 90 -7.35 10.38 4.96
N TYR A 91 -8.13 11.43 4.67
CA TYR A 91 -9.32 11.37 3.80
C TYR A 91 -8.98 11.77 2.35
N PRO A 92 -9.45 11.04 1.33
CA PRO A 92 -9.29 11.43 -0.06
C PRO A 92 -9.99 12.75 -0.36
N SER A 93 -9.31 13.59 -1.14
CA SER A 93 -9.80 14.89 -1.59
C SER A 93 -11.19 14.78 -2.21
N GLY A 94 -12.12 15.63 -1.74
CA GLY A 94 -13.48 15.70 -2.27
C GLY A 94 -14.48 14.68 -1.72
N SER A 95 -14.05 13.71 -0.90
CA SER A 95 -14.94 12.85 -0.11
C SER A 95 -15.80 13.67 0.87
N THR A 96 -16.92 13.13 1.33
CA THR A 96 -17.81 13.83 2.28
C THR A 96 -17.09 14.19 3.58
N GLY A 97 -16.33 13.23 4.14
CA GLY A 97 -15.50 13.48 5.32
C GLY A 97 -14.43 14.55 5.10
N TYR A 98 -13.73 14.52 3.96
CA TYR A 98 -12.77 15.57 3.60
C TYR A 98 -13.43 16.96 3.56
N LYS A 99 -14.59 17.08 2.91
CA LYS A 99 -15.34 18.35 2.83
C LYS A 99 -15.80 18.85 4.20
N GLN A 100 -16.24 17.94 5.08
CA GLN A 100 -16.63 18.26 6.45
C GLN A 100 -15.43 18.78 7.25
N HIS A 101 -14.31 18.05 7.29
CA HIS A 101 -13.12 18.51 8.03
C HIS A 101 -12.53 19.80 7.43
N LEU A 102 -12.61 20.01 6.10
CA LEU A 102 -12.13 21.25 5.47
C LEU A 102 -12.96 22.46 5.89
N ALA A 103 -14.28 22.32 6.01
CA ALA A 103 -15.14 23.40 6.52
C ALA A 103 -14.79 23.76 7.97
N HIS A 104 -14.49 22.77 8.81
CA HIS A 104 -14.04 23.01 10.19
C HIS A 104 -12.65 23.67 10.21
N VAL A 105 -11.69 23.20 9.42
CA VAL A 105 -10.35 23.82 9.33
C VAL A 105 -10.45 25.29 8.96
N ASN A 106 -11.28 25.64 7.98
CA ASN A 106 -11.47 27.04 7.58
C ASN A 106 -12.03 27.87 8.75
N ALA A 107 -13.13 27.42 9.38
CA ALA A 107 -13.77 28.15 10.49
C ALA A 107 -12.86 28.29 11.73
N LEU A 108 -12.14 27.22 12.09
CA LEU A 108 -11.20 27.23 13.21
C LEU A 108 -9.98 28.11 12.90
N SER A 109 -9.49 28.15 11.65
CA SER A 109 -8.31 28.95 11.29
C SER A 109 -8.51 30.47 11.42
N GLU A 110 -9.76 30.96 11.44
CA GLU A 110 -10.08 32.37 11.68
C GLU A 110 -10.09 32.76 13.16
N THR A 111 -10.13 31.77 14.07
CA THR A 111 -10.40 31.98 15.51
C THR A 111 -9.37 31.33 16.44
N ALA A 112 -8.62 30.34 15.98
CA ALA A 112 -7.62 29.62 16.76
C ALA A 112 -6.42 30.51 17.13
N VAL A 113 -6.09 30.54 18.41
CA VAL A 113 -4.85 31.16 18.91
C VAL A 113 -3.75 30.09 18.86
N LEU A 114 -2.93 30.13 17.81
CA LEU A 114 -1.84 29.21 17.61
C LEU A 114 -0.51 29.80 18.10
N THR A 115 0.39 28.93 18.57
CA THR A 115 1.80 29.28 18.74
C THR A 115 2.51 29.30 17.38
N PRO A 116 3.64 30.02 17.23
CA PRO A 116 4.41 30.03 15.97
C PRO A 116 4.90 28.65 15.51
N VAL A 117 4.96 27.66 16.41
CA VAL A 117 5.32 26.28 16.08
C VAL A 117 4.13 25.52 15.48
N GLU A 118 2.92 25.74 16.00
CA GLU A 118 1.66 25.18 15.46
C GLU A 118 1.30 25.81 14.13
N GLU A 119 1.40 27.14 14.00
CA GLU A 119 1.21 27.85 12.72
C GLU A 119 2.09 27.24 11.62
N TRP A 120 3.36 26.93 11.95
CA TRP A 120 4.28 26.28 11.03
C TRP A 120 3.84 24.87 10.63
N TYR A 121 3.41 24.03 11.59
CA TYR A 121 2.92 22.68 11.28
C TYR A 121 1.62 22.74 10.47
N PHE A 122 0.69 23.60 10.84
CA PHE A 122 -0.56 23.86 10.15
C PHE A 122 -0.32 24.25 8.68
N ALA A 123 0.49 25.28 8.43
CA ALA A 123 0.83 25.73 7.08
C ALA A 123 1.55 24.64 6.26
N THR A 124 2.50 23.93 6.87
CA THR A 124 3.27 22.87 6.17
C THR A 124 2.39 21.67 5.82
N PHE A 125 1.45 21.27 6.69
CA PHE A 125 0.52 20.18 6.38
C PHE A 125 -0.56 20.60 5.38
N LEU A 126 -1.02 21.86 5.36
CA LEU A 126 -1.89 22.36 4.30
C LEU A 126 -1.17 22.42 2.94
N GLN A 127 0.11 22.79 2.91
CA GLN A 127 0.94 22.72 1.71
C GLN A 127 1.06 21.28 1.19
N TYR A 128 1.26 20.32 2.08
CA TYR A 128 1.25 18.90 1.76
C TYR A 128 -0.10 18.43 1.15
N ILE A 129 -1.22 18.79 1.79
CA ILE A 129 -2.58 18.46 1.33
C ILE A 129 -2.88 19.09 -0.04
N SER A 130 -2.34 20.29 -0.33
CA SER A 130 -2.47 20.94 -1.63
C SER A 130 -1.70 20.25 -2.76
N GLY A 131 -0.80 19.30 -2.44
CA GLY A 131 0.01 18.54 -3.38
C GLY A 131 1.40 19.11 -3.66
N ASP A 132 1.80 20.21 -3.01
CA ASP A 132 3.16 20.77 -3.13
C ASP A 132 4.16 20.02 -2.24
N ILE A 133 4.47 18.78 -2.65
CA ILE A 133 5.42 17.92 -1.93
C ILE A 133 6.84 18.50 -1.92
N TYR A 134 7.28 19.16 -2.99
CA TYR A 134 8.62 19.75 -3.04
C TYR A 134 8.78 20.89 -2.03
N GLY A 135 7.81 21.82 -1.99
CA GLY A 135 7.81 22.89 -1.00
C GLY A 135 7.66 22.37 0.44
N THR A 136 6.77 21.40 0.66
CA THR A 136 6.61 20.73 1.96
C THR A 136 7.93 20.07 2.42
N ALA A 137 8.60 19.34 1.52
CA ALA A 137 9.83 18.65 1.85
C ALA A 137 10.99 19.64 2.13
N ALA A 138 11.06 20.75 1.39
CA ALA A 138 11.99 21.84 1.67
C ALA A 138 11.73 22.51 3.03
N ALA A 139 10.47 22.71 3.41
CA ALA A 139 10.10 23.22 4.73
C ALA A 139 10.57 22.27 5.85
N PHE A 140 10.28 20.97 5.74
CA PHE A 140 10.78 19.96 6.69
C PHE A 140 12.31 19.89 6.74
N ARG A 141 13.00 20.04 5.59
CA ARG A 141 14.47 20.09 5.52
C ARG A 141 15.03 21.28 6.29
N GLN A 142 14.44 22.47 6.12
CA GLN A 142 14.82 23.68 6.87
C GLN A 142 14.57 23.50 8.37
N ARG A 143 13.45 22.89 8.75
CA ARG A 143 13.14 22.58 10.16
C ARG A 143 14.15 21.60 10.76
N ALA A 144 14.47 20.50 10.07
CA ALA A 144 15.45 19.51 10.50
C ALA A 144 16.87 20.09 10.65
N ALA A 145 17.26 21.01 9.76
CA ALA A 145 18.53 21.73 9.84
C ALA A 145 18.61 22.66 11.07
N THR A 146 17.50 23.32 11.40
CA THR A 146 17.36 24.24 12.54
C THR A 146 17.28 23.48 13.87
N TYR A 147 16.36 22.52 13.96
CA TYR A 147 16.07 21.72 15.14
C TYR A 147 16.64 20.31 14.95
N ARG A 148 17.97 20.16 15.00
CA ARG A 148 18.68 18.90 14.71
C ARG A 148 18.28 17.68 15.56
N ARG A 149 17.44 17.85 16.60
CA ARG A 149 16.86 16.78 17.44
C ARG A 149 15.44 16.36 17.00
N ASP A 150 14.79 17.11 16.12
CA ASP A 150 13.51 16.76 15.48
C ASP A 150 13.78 15.71 14.38
N THR A 151 13.93 14.45 14.82
CA THR A 151 14.13 13.29 13.93
C THR A 151 12.97 13.10 12.98
N SER A 152 11.75 13.42 13.42
CA SER A 152 10.55 13.32 12.61
C SER A 152 10.54 14.31 11.44
N ALA A 153 10.98 15.56 11.62
CA ALA A 153 11.15 16.49 10.52
C ALA A 153 12.19 16.00 9.49
N ALA A 154 13.31 15.42 9.96
CA ALA A 154 14.30 14.82 9.06
C ALA A 154 13.75 13.61 8.30
N CYS A 155 12.93 12.78 8.95
CA CYS A 155 12.22 11.66 8.33
C CYS A 155 11.18 12.13 7.29
N TRP A 156 10.40 13.17 7.58
CA TRP A 156 9.48 13.78 6.60
C TRP A 156 10.23 14.31 5.37
N ASP A 157 11.32 15.06 5.53
CA ASP A 157 12.18 15.52 4.43
C ASP A 157 12.68 14.35 3.56
N ILE A 158 13.24 13.30 4.17
CA ILE A 158 13.75 12.11 3.46
C ILE A 158 12.62 11.40 2.68
N LEU A 159 11.48 11.14 3.32
CA LEU A 159 10.38 10.38 2.71
C LEU A 159 9.66 11.16 1.61
N LEU A 160 9.40 12.46 1.82
CA LEU A 160 8.72 13.29 0.83
C LEU A 160 9.56 13.44 -0.45
N ASN A 161 10.88 13.64 -0.34
CA ASN A 161 11.75 13.71 -1.52
C ASN A 161 11.90 12.35 -2.22
N HIS A 162 11.91 11.24 -1.47
CA HIS A 162 11.87 9.89 -2.05
C HIS A 162 10.60 9.69 -2.90
N TYR A 163 9.42 10.09 -2.38
CA TYR A 163 8.15 10.00 -3.11
C TYR A 163 7.96 11.05 -4.21
N ALA A 164 8.64 12.19 -4.14
CA ALA A 164 8.73 13.17 -5.22
C ALA A 164 9.55 12.68 -6.43
N ALA A 165 10.20 11.52 -6.30
CA ALA A 165 11.13 10.96 -7.29
C ALA A 165 12.41 11.79 -7.52
N GLU A 166 12.83 12.58 -6.53
CA GLU A 166 14.23 13.04 -6.41
C GLU A 166 15.15 11.85 -6.04
N GLN A 167 15.23 10.83 -6.90
CA GLN A 167 16.16 9.72 -6.68
C GLN A 167 17.59 10.22 -6.85
N GLY A 168 18.32 10.35 -5.73
CA GLY A 168 19.70 10.80 -5.70
C GLY A 168 20.46 10.22 -4.52
N ALA A 169 21.78 10.08 -4.69
CA ALA A 169 22.67 9.60 -3.63
C ALA A 169 22.55 10.41 -2.33
N ASP A 170 22.25 11.71 -2.45
CA ASP A 170 21.99 12.63 -1.32
C ASP A 170 20.91 12.14 -0.35
N ILE A 171 19.78 11.57 -0.80
CA ILE A 171 18.74 11.09 0.12
C ILE A 171 19.25 9.89 0.94
N ILE A 172 19.98 8.98 0.29
CA ILE A 172 20.56 7.81 0.94
C ILE A 172 21.68 8.24 1.91
N GLU A 173 22.52 9.20 1.52
CA GLU A 173 23.57 9.77 2.37
C GLU A 173 22.97 10.46 3.60
N ARG A 174 21.95 11.31 3.43
CA ARG A 174 21.22 11.95 4.55
C ARG A 174 20.58 10.93 5.47
N ALA A 175 19.96 9.87 4.93
CA ALA A 175 19.39 8.80 5.75
C ALA A 175 20.46 8.00 6.52
N ASN A 176 21.60 7.68 5.89
CA ASN A 176 22.73 7.03 6.55
C ASN A 176 23.35 7.90 7.66
N ALA A 177 23.47 9.21 7.42
CA ALA A 177 23.93 10.17 8.43
C ALA A 177 22.95 10.27 9.61
N LEU A 178 21.64 10.21 9.34
CA LEU A 178 20.61 10.20 10.38
C LEU A 178 20.66 8.91 11.21
N VAL A 179 20.83 7.74 10.57
CA VAL A 179 21.05 6.43 11.25
C VAL A 179 22.29 6.49 12.13
N SER A 180 23.41 7.02 11.62
CA SER A 180 24.68 7.14 12.36
C SER A 180 24.56 8.05 13.59
N ARG A 181 23.70 9.07 13.51
CA ARG A 181 23.45 10.02 14.60
C ARG A 181 22.45 9.50 15.64
N TYR A 182 21.50 8.66 15.23
CA TYR A 182 20.41 8.15 16.05
C TYR A 182 20.25 6.62 15.91
N PRO A 183 21.26 5.82 16.32
CA PRO A 183 21.31 4.38 16.04
C PRO A 183 20.23 3.57 16.77
N GLU A 184 19.64 4.08 17.84
CA GLU A 184 18.56 3.43 18.60
C GLU A 184 17.17 4.03 18.28
N HIS A 185 17.01 4.76 17.17
CA HIS A 185 15.74 5.40 16.80
C HIS A 185 15.00 4.64 15.69
N ALA A 186 13.94 3.92 16.04
CA ALA A 186 13.25 2.99 15.14
C ALA A 186 12.77 3.62 13.82
N LEU A 187 12.17 4.82 13.88
CA LEU A 187 11.69 5.54 12.69
C LEU A 187 12.82 5.84 11.70
N VAL A 188 14.03 6.16 12.18
CA VAL A 188 15.17 6.51 11.32
C VAL A 188 15.62 5.29 10.52
N HIS A 189 15.70 4.13 11.19
CA HIS A 189 15.97 2.83 10.54
C HIS A 189 14.87 2.42 9.55
N TYR A 190 13.59 2.64 9.91
CA TYR A 190 12.46 2.38 9.02
C TYR A 190 12.55 3.26 7.76
N CYS A 191 12.76 4.57 7.91
CA CYS A 191 12.92 5.51 6.79
C CYS A 191 14.10 5.13 5.89
N ARG A 192 15.27 4.77 6.45
CA ARG A 192 16.42 4.32 5.64
C ARG A 192 16.09 3.04 4.86
N ALA A 193 15.49 2.05 5.50
CA ALA A 193 15.11 0.80 4.84
C ALA A 193 14.07 0.98 3.73
N LEU A 194 13.16 1.95 3.89
CA LEU A 194 12.10 2.25 2.95
C LEU A 194 12.60 2.86 1.63
N LEU A 195 13.76 3.54 1.62
CA LEU A 195 14.36 4.09 0.39
C LEU A 195 14.65 3.03 -0.68
N ASP A 196 14.85 1.78 -0.26
CA ASP A 196 15.08 0.65 -1.17
C ASP A 196 13.76 0.05 -1.69
N GLU A 197 12.57 0.60 -1.39
CA GLU A 197 11.25 0.04 -1.74
C GLU A 197 11.21 -0.44 -3.20
N TYR A 198 11.66 0.38 -4.14
CA TYR A 198 11.56 0.14 -5.59
C TYR A 198 12.70 -0.71 -6.17
N SER A 199 13.73 -1.05 -5.39
CA SER A 199 14.89 -1.82 -5.89
C SER A 199 14.54 -3.27 -6.21
N SER A 200 15.09 -3.79 -7.31
CA SER A 200 15.11 -5.21 -7.65
C SER A 200 15.78 -6.02 -6.55
N GLU A 201 16.95 -5.56 -6.11
CA GLU A 201 17.77 -6.16 -5.07
C GLU A 201 17.99 -5.13 -3.96
N PRO A 202 17.46 -5.36 -2.74
CA PRO A 202 17.72 -4.49 -1.59
C PRO A 202 19.19 -4.46 -1.20
N SER A 203 19.71 -3.28 -0.88
CA SER A 203 21.00 -3.11 -0.25
C SER A 203 21.07 -3.81 1.10
N GLN A 204 22.26 -4.25 1.50
CA GLN A 204 22.46 -4.91 2.78
C GLN A 204 22.30 -3.92 3.95
N GLU A 205 22.53 -2.63 3.71
CA GLU A 205 22.24 -1.50 4.59
C GLU A 205 20.74 -1.37 4.86
N ALA A 206 19.89 -1.49 3.82
CA ALA A 206 18.44 -1.46 3.99
C ALA A 206 17.92 -2.69 4.74
N LEU A 207 18.46 -3.90 4.46
CA LEU A 207 18.15 -5.10 5.24
C LEU A 207 18.59 -4.98 6.72
N THR A 208 19.73 -4.35 6.98
CA THR A 208 20.24 -4.11 8.34
C THR A 208 19.36 -3.12 9.08
N SER A 209 19.00 -2.01 8.42
CA SER A 209 18.10 -1.00 8.97
C SER A 209 16.70 -1.58 9.24
N ALA A 210 16.14 -2.38 8.32
CA ALA A 210 14.85 -3.03 8.52
C ALA A 210 14.85 -4.00 9.72
N ARG A 211 15.95 -4.73 9.95
CA ARG A 211 16.11 -5.58 11.14
C ARG A 211 16.15 -4.76 12.43
N LYS A 212 16.91 -3.66 12.46
CA LYS A 212 16.99 -2.79 13.65
C LYS A 212 15.66 -2.07 13.90
N ALA A 213 14.90 -1.71 12.87
CA ALA A 213 13.54 -1.21 13.01
C ALA A 213 12.59 -2.24 13.65
N VAL A 214 12.68 -3.52 13.28
CA VAL A 214 11.93 -4.62 13.91
C VAL A 214 12.38 -4.88 15.35
N GLU A 215 13.69 -4.85 15.62
CA GLU A 215 14.27 -5.00 16.97
C GLU A 215 13.75 -3.92 17.94
N LEU A 216 13.70 -2.66 17.47
CA LEU A 216 13.25 -1.51 18.27
C LEU A 216 11.71 -1.39 18.35
N LEU A 217 10.97 -2.01 17.42
CA LEU A 217 9.50 -2.01 17.38
C LEU A 217 8.94 -3.41 17.08
N PRO A 218 9.10 -4.39 17.99
CA PRO A 218 8.70 -5.78 17.75
C PRO A 218 7.18 -6.00 17.68
N GLY A 219 6.39 -4.99 18.09
CA GLY A 219 4.93 -4.98 17.92
C GLY A 219 4.43 -4.22 16.69
N ASN A 220 5.32 -3.77 15.79
CA ASN A 220 4.94 -2.95 14.63
C ASN A 220 4.81 -3.79 13.35
N PRO A 221 3.61 -3.92 12.75
CA PRO A 221 3.43 -4.73 11.56
C PRO A 221 4.21 -4.25 10.32
N ALA A 222 4.53 -2.95 10.19
CA ALA A 222 5.14 -2.36 9.00
C ALA A 222 6.65 -2.54 9.01
N ALA A 223 7.29 -2.48 10.18
CA ALA A 223 8.67 -2.91 10.32
C ALA A 223 8.82 -4.37 9.85
N HIS A 224 7.92 -5.25 10.30
CA HIS A 224 7.87 -6.65 9.86
C HIS A 224 7.53 -6.81 8.37
N GLN A 225 6.53 -6.11 7.83
CA GLN A 225 6.21 -6.14 6.40
C GLN A 225 7.39 -5.67 5.57
N LEU A 226 7.96 -4.49 5.87
CA LEU A 226 9.11 -3.93 5.16
C LEU A 226 10.26 -4.92 5.14
N LEU A 227 10.65 -5.48 6.28
CA LEU A 227 11.67 -6.52 6.36
C LEU A 227 11.30 -7.74 5.52
N GLY A 228 10.05 -8.21 5.56
CA GLY A 228 9.54 -9.29 4.71
C GLY A 228 9.63 -8.99 3.20
N HIS A 229 9.26 -7.78 2.76
CA HIS A 229 9.36 -7.34 1.37
C HIS A 229 10.82 -7.30 0.90
N LEU A 230 11.75 -6.79 1.73
CA LEU A 230 13.17 -6.80 1.40
C LEU A 230 13.70 -8.26 1.31
N LEU A 231 13.42 -9.08 2.33
CA LEU A 231 13.86 -10.49 2.39
C LEU A 231 13.36 -11.31 1.19
N ARG A 232 12.10 -11.11 0.76
CA ARG A 232 11.51 -11.79 -0.40
C ARG A 232 12.31 -11.50 -1.67
N ARG A 233 12.69 -10.23 -1.89
CA ARG A 233 13.45 -9.80 -3.08
C ARG A 233 14.90 -10.30 -3.05
N SER A 234 15.52 -10.35 -1.87
CA SER A 234 16.82 -11.02 -1.66
C SER A 234 16.74 -12.55 -1.66
N GLY A 235 15.65 -13.17 -2.12
CA GLY A 235 15.47 -14.63 -2.22
C GLY A 235 15.30 -15.38 -0.89
N LYS A 236 15.27 -14.69 0.25
CA LYS A 236 15.21 -15.26 1.60
C LYS A 236 13.76 -15.57 1.99
N LEU A 237 13.09 -16.39 1.19
CA LEU A 237 11.63 -16.60 1.21
C LEU A 237 11.09 -17.07 2.56
N GLU A 238 11.71 -18.06 3.22
CA GLU A 238 11.23 -18.54 4.53
C GLU A 238 11.29 -17.45 5.61
N ASN A 239 12.37 -16.65 5.62
CA ASN A 239 12.48 -15.52 6.52
C ASN A 239 11.41 -14.47 6.21
N ALA A 240 11.14 -14.19 4.92
CA ALA A 240 10.08 -13.26 4.53
C ALA A 240 8.69 -13.73 5.01
N ILE A 241 8.39 -15.01 4.90
CA ILE A 241 7.12 -15.62 5.31
C ILE A 241 6.94 -15.51 6.82
N ASN A 242 7.98 -15.79 7.61
CA ASN A 242 7.99 -15.59 9.05
C ASN A 242 7.74 -14.12 9.44
N GLU A 243 8.36 -13.15 8.76
CA GLU A 243 8.11 -11.73 9.04
C GLU A 243 6.71 -11.28 8.61
N PHE A 244 6.15 -11.78 7.49
CA PHE A 244 4.75 -11.52 7.12
C PHE A 244 3.76 -12.14 8.11
N GLN A 245 4.06 -13.31 8.68
CA GLN A 245 3.26 -13.93 9.74
C GLN A 245 3.30 -13.10 11.03
N LYS A 246 4.46 -12.61 11.45
CA LYS A 246 4.58 -11.67 12.59
C LYS A 246 3.82 -10.37 12.33
N ALA A 247 3.95 -9.78 11.14
CA ALA A 247 3.17 -8.61 10.76
C ALA A 247 1.67 -8.87 10.89
N ARG A 248 1.19 -10.01 10.37
CA ARG A 248 -0.21 -10.40 10.47
C ARG A 248 -0.65 -10.63 11.92
N GLN A 249 0.20 -11.17 12.78
CA GLN A 249 -0.06 -11.32 14.22
C GLN A 249 -0.13 -9.95 14.94
N CYS A 250 0.84 -9.06 14.71
CA CYS A 250 0.85 -7.71 15.27
C CYS A 250 -0.36 -6.87 14.78
N ALA A 251 -0.79 -7.07 13.54
CA ALA A 251 -1.99 -6.44 13.01
C ALA A 251 -3.29 -7.10 13.50
N ALA A 252 -3.26 -8.37 13.93
CA ALA A 252 -4.42 -9.07 14.46
C ALA A 252 -4.87 -8.51 15.82
N SER A 253 -3.96 -7.97 16.63
CA SER A 253 -4.33 -7.22 17.84
C SER A 253 -5.11 -5.94 17.53
N ASP A 254 -4.91 -5.35 16.35
CA ASP A 254 -5.63 -4.14 15.92
C ASP A 254 -7.06 -4.42 15.46
N LEU A 255 -7.41 -5.68 15.15
CA LEU A 255 -8.78 -6.10 14.77
C LEU A 255 -9.83 -5.91 15.87
N ARG A 256 -9.40 -5.49 17.07
CA ARG A 256 -10.27 -5.07 18.18
C ARG A 256 -10.51 -3.55 18.22
N LEU A 257 -9.76 -2.76 17.45
CA LEU A 257 -9.79 -1.29 17.46
C LEU A 257 -10.28 -0.71 16.11
N ILE A 258 -10.17 -1.52 15.06
CA ILE A 258 -10.69 -1.30 13.71
C ILE A 258 -11.21 -2.66 13.20
N PRO A 259 -12.24 -2.70 12.34
CA PRO A 259 -12.88 -3.92 11.89
C PRO A 259 -12.09 -4.54 10.75
N GLU A 260 -12.35 -5.82 10.47
CA GLU A 260 -11.52 -6.60 9.55
C GLU A 260 -11.58 -6.13 8.08
N SER A 261 -12.69 -5.50 7.65
CA SER A 261 -12.83 -4.89 6.32
C SER A 261 -11.81 -3.77 6.06
N ASP A 262 -11.20 -3.27 7.13
CA ASP A 262 -10.67 -1.93 7.27
C ASP A 262 -9.24 -1.97 7.88
N ALA A 263 -8.88 -3.08 8.54
CA ALA A 263 -7.51 -3.47 8.88
C ALA A 263 -6.61 -3.81 7.66
N ALA A 264 -6.31 -2.82 6.81
CA ALA A 264 -5.53 -2.98 5.58
C ALA A 264 -4.15 -3.61 5.81
N CYS A 265 -3.49 -3.33 6.95
CA CYS A 265 -2.19 -3.90 7.31
C CYS A 265 -2.26 -5.43 7.50
N TYR A 266 -3.31 -5.93 8.18
CA TYR A 266 -3.55 -7.37 8.36
C TYR A 266 -3.72 -8.06 7.00
N ARG A 267 -4.51 -7.47 6.10
CA ARG A 267 -4.73 -7.98 4.74
C ARG A 267 -3.46 -7.94 3.89
N LEU A 268 -2.72 -6.84 3.88
CA LEU A 268 -1.46 -6.73 3.11
C LEU A 268 -0.40 -7.72 3.62
N ALA A 269 -0.30 -7.93 4.93
CA ALA A 269 0.56 -8.96 5.51
C ALA A 269 0.11 -10.37 5.05
N ALA A 270 -1.20 -10.68 5.10
CA ALA A 270 -1.74 -11.96 4.62
C ALA A 270 -1.47 -12.19 3.12
N LEU A 271 -1.67 -11.19 2.26
CA LEU A 271 -1.41 -11.31 0.82
C LEU A 271 0.08 -11.46 0.50
N SER A 272 0.93 -10.84 1.30
CA SER A 272 2.39 -10.95 1.15
C SER A 272 2.90 -12.31 1.66
N GLU A 273 2.32 -12.85 2.74
CA GLU A 273 2.51 -14.22 3.20
C GLU A 273 2.11 -15.22 2.09
N ILE A 274 0.92 -15.09 1.51
CA ILE A 274 0.41 -15.93 0.40
C ILE A 274 1.37 -15.89 -0.80
N SER A 275 1.80 -14.69 -1.18
CA SER A 275 2.70 -14.48 -2.33
C SER A 275 4.09 -15.08 -2.09
N ALA A 276 4.61 -14.98 -0.87
CA ALA A 276 5.91 -15.57 -0.53
C ALA A 276 5.82 -17.10 -0.37
N ASN A 277 4.74 -17.64 0.21
CA ASN A 277 4.45 -19.09 0.23
C ASN A 277 4.36 -19.66 -1.20
N TRP A 278 3.75 -18.93 -2.13
CA TRP A 278 3.72 -19.31 -3.54
C TRP A 278 5.11 -19.39 -4.16
N SER A 279 5.92 -18.33 -4.00
CA SER A 279 7.31 -18.32 -4.48
C SER A 279 8.18 -19.40 -3.83
N ALA A 280 7.85 -19.82 -2.59
CA ALA A 280 8.50 -20.94 -1.90
C ALA A 280 7.99 -22.32 -2.33
N GLY A 281 7.17 -22.40 -3.39
CA GLY A 281 6.64 -23.66 -3.92
C GLY A 281 5.42 -24.22 -3.17
N ARG A 282 4.97 -23.60 -2.06
CA ARG A 282 3.78 -24.01 -1.27
C ARG A 282 2.47 -23.57 -1.93
N LYS A 283 2.30 -23.92 -3.20
CA LYS A 283 1.25 -23.43 -4.08
C LYS A 283 -0.17 -23.81 -3.62
N ILE A 284 -0.35 -25.02 -3.07
CA ILE A 284 -1.65 -25.49 -2.57
C ILE A 284 -2.08 -24.70 -1.32
N ASP A 285 -1.15 -24.49 -0.38
CA ASP A 285 -1.45 -23.77 0.86
C ASP A 285 -1.67 -22.29 0.60
N ALA A 286 -0.89 -21.68 -0.30
CA ALA A 286 -1.11 -20.31 -0.76
C ALA A 286 -2.51 -20.13 -1.37
N LEU A 287 -2.97 -21.05 -2.24
CA LEU A 287 -4.33 -21.01 -2.79
C LEU A 287 -5.41 -21.19 -1.70
N ARG A 288 -5.20 -22.09 -0.73
CA ARG A 288 -6.14 -22.32 0.38
C ARG A 288 -6.26 -21.07 1.27
N GLN A 289 -5.13 -20.46 1.65
CA GLN A 289 -5.07 -19.21 2.40
C GLN A 289 -5.78 -18.07 1.64
N CYS A 290 -5.56 -17.97 0.33
CA CYS A 290 -6.15 -16.93 -0.50
C CYS A 290 -7.68 -17.08 -0.63
N HIS A 291 -8.19 -18.31 -0.78
CA HIS A 291 -9.63 -18.59 -0.80
C HIS A 291 -10.34 -18.34 0.55
N ALA A 292 -9.62 -18.49 1.67
CA ALA A 292 -10.13 -18.10 2.99
C ALA A 292 -10.23 -16.57 3.09
N LEU A 293 -9.16 -15.86 2.74
CA LEU A 293 -9.10 -14.40 2.80
C LEU A 293 -10.14 -13.72 1.88
N SER A 294 -10.39 -14.27 0.68
CA SER A 294 -11.39 -13.70 -0.25
C SER A 294 -12.82 -13.71 0.31
N LYS A 295 -13.15 -14.65 1.21
CA LYS A 295 -14.48 -14.74 1.86
C LYS A 295 -14.69 -13.70 2.96
N GLN A 296 -13.62 -13.14 3.52
CA GLN A 296 -13.69 -12.15 4.61
C GLN A 296 -13.90 -10.72 4.08
N ILE A 297 -14.00 -10.54 2.77
CA ILE A 297 -14.04 -9.25 2.11
C ILE A 297 -15.48 -8.91 1.71
N SER A 298 -16.04 -7.88 2.34
CA SER A 298 -17.34 -7.31 1.95
C SER A 298 -17.31 -6.70 0.54
N THR A 299 -18.44 -6.75 -0.18
CA THR A 299 -18.70 -6.00 -1.41
C THR A 299 -19.26 -4.59 -1.17
N ASP A 300 -19.75 -4.32 0.04
CA ASP A 300 -20.79 -3.32 0.25
C ASP A 300 -20.20 -2.01 0.80
N GLY A 301 -20.61 -0.87 0.27
CA GLY A 301 -20.27 0.47 0.78
C GLY A 301 -18.81 0.91 0.60
N ALA A 302 -17.93 0.07 0.04
CA ALA A 302 -16.53 0.38 -0.19
C ALA A 302 -16.36 1.55 -1.18
N GLY A 303 -15.68 2.63 -0.75
CA GLY A 303 -15.23 3.68 -1.67
C GLY A 303 -14.21 3.15 -2.67
N GLU A 304 -14.02 3.84 -3.80
CA GLU A 304 -13.18 3.35 -4.92
C GLU A 304 -11.73 2.97 -4.50
N GLY A 305 -11.18 3.59 -3.45
CA GLY A 305 -9.90 3.23 -2.83
C GLY A 305 -9.93 1.90 -2.07
N SER A 306 -10.91 1.72 -1.17
CA SER A 306 -11.12 0.46 -0.44
C SER A 306 -11.33 -0.71 -1.38
N MET A 307 -12.09 -0.49 -2.47
CA MET A 307 -12.30 -1.49 -3.51
C MET A 307 -10.97 -2.06 -3.99
N LEU A 308 -9.99 -1.26 -4.43
CA LEU A 308 -8.87 -1.88 -5.15
C LEU A 308 -7.95 -2.73 -4.26
N MET A 309 -7.82 -2.43 -2.96
CA MET A 309 -7.17 -3.32 -1.99
C MET A 309 -7.93 -4.64 -1.79
N GLN A 310 -9.26 -4.57 -1.69
CA GLN A 310 -10.13 -5.76 -1.69
C GLN A 310 -9.97 -6.58 -2.99
N TRP A 311 -9.69 -5.91 -4.10
CA TRP A 311 -9.50 -6.52 -5.41
C TRP A 311 -8.10 -7.07 -5.67
N GLU A 312 -7.05 -6.52 -5.08
CA GLU A 312 -5.76 -7.21 -5.01
C GLU A 312 -5.95 -8.58 -4.33
N ALA A 313 -6.67 -8.64 -3.22
CA ALA A 313 -6.97 -9.90 -2.54
C ALA A 313 -7.86 -10.85 -3.37
N ARG A 314 -8.94 -10.36 -3.99
CA ARG A 314 -9.84 -11.19 -4.81
C ARG A 314 -9.23 -11.64 -6.14
N THR A 315 -8.35 -10.86 -6.76
CA THR A 315 -7.68 -11.22 -8.01
C THR A 315 -6.36 -11.97 -7.81
N LEU A 316 -5.78 -12.00 -6.61
CA LEU A 316 -4.57 -12.78 -6.33
C LEU A 316 -4.74 -14.28 -6.66
N PRO A 317 -5.84 -14.98 -6.32
CA PRO A 317 -6.07 -16.36 -6.75
C PRO A 317 -6.01 -16.52 -8.28
N LEU A 318 -6.68 -15.63 -9.03
CA LEU A 318 -6.68 -15.66 -10.49
C LEU A 318 -5.26 -15.46 -11.06
N ARG A 319 -4.52 -14.47 -10.55
CA ARG A 319 -3.13 -14.18 -10.97
C ARG A 319 -2.17 -15.33 -10.66
N LEU A 320 -2.34 -15.98 -9.50
CA LEU A 320 -1.59 -17.18 -9.14
C LEU A 320 -1.93 -18.35 -10.09
N LEU A 321 -3.21 -18.57 -10.41
CA LEU A 321 -3.65 -19.65 -11.30
C LEU A 321 -3.18 -19.46 -12.76
N VAL A 322 -3.12 -18.21 -13.27
CA VAL A 322 -2.47 -17.88 -14.56
C VAL A 322 -1.04 -18.42 -14.63
N LEU A 323 -0.34 -18.53 -13.50
CA LEU A 323 1.04 -19.00 -13.39
C LEU A 323 1.21 -20.52 -13.16
N GLN A 324 0.13 -21.31 -13.10
CA GLN A 324 0.23 -22.78 -13.01
C GLN A 324 -0.04 -23.44 -14.38
N PRO A 325 0.98 -24.09 -14.99
CA PRO A 325 0.79 -24.88 -16.22
C PRO A 325 0.00 -26.17 -16.05
N THR A 326 -0.09 -26.68 -14.82
CA THR A 326 -0.56 -28.06 -14.53
C THR A 326 -1.84 -28.11 -13.70
N ALA A 327 -2.49 -26.97 -13.46
CA ALA A 327 -3.70 -26.90 -12.65
C ALA A 327 -4.92 -27.46 -13.43
N PRO A 328 -5.74 -28.36 -12.84
CA PRO A 328 -7.01 -28.76 -13.43
C PRO A 328 -7.97 -27.56 -13.52
N ALA A 329 -8.04 -26.98 -14.71
CA ALA A 329 -8.62 -25.66 -14.90
C ALA A 329 -10.08 -25.54 -14.45
N GLY A 330 -10.90 -26.57 -14.61
CA GLY A 330 -12.33 -26.53 -14.23
C GLY A 330 -12.56 -26.22 -12.74
N ALA A 331 -11.82 -26.87 -11.84
CA ALA A 331 -11.95 -26.63 -10.40
C ALA A 331 -11.35 -25.29 -9.98
N ALA A 332 -10.20 -24.94 -10.56
CA ALA A 332 -9.50 -23.68 -10.34
C ALA A 332 -10.33 -22.45 -10.79
N ILE A 333 -10.88 -22.50 -12.01
CA ILE A 333 -11.74 -21.46 -12.58
C ILE A 333 -13.02 -21.32 -11.75
N ASN A 334 -13.67 -22.43 -11.37
CA ASN A 334 -14.90 -22.35 -10.58
C ASN A 334 -14.66 -21.79 -9.17
N ALA A 335 -13.60 -22.22 -8.48
CA ALA A 335 -13.27 -21.68 -7.16
C ALA A 335 -12.90 -20.18 -7.20
N ALA A 336 -12.19 -19.74 -8.24
CA ALA A 336 -11.81 -18.33 -8.40
C ALA A 336 -12.99 -17.46 -8.90
N ALA A 337 -13.85 -17.98 -9.79
CA ALA A 337 -15.05 -17.30 -10.24
C ALA A 337 -16.17 -17.26 -9.18
N GLN A 338 -16.14 -18.14 -8.17
CA GLN A 338 -16.99 -18.04 -6.97
C GLN A 338 -16.42 -17.09 -5.91
N ALA A 339 -15.12 -16.79 -5.95
CA ALA A 339 -14.45 -15.86 -5.04
C ALA A 339 -14.49 -14.40 -5.52
N CYS A 340 -14.77 -14.17 -6.80
CA CYS A 340 -14.90 -12.85 -7.40
C CYS A 340 -16.37 -12.60 -7.80
N ASN A 341 -16.91 -11.47 -7.37
CA ASN A 341 -18.24 -11.00 -7.74
C ASN A 341 -18.18 -9.48 -7.97
N ALA A 342 -17.53 -9.06 -9.06
CA ALA A 342 -17.42 -7.64 -9.40
C ALA A 342 -18.78 -7.06 -9.80
N PRO A 343 -19.18 -5.90 -9.24
CA PRO A 343 -20.37 -5.21 -9.71
C PRO A 343 -20.23 -4.87 -11.19
N SER A 344 -21.22 -5.24 -12.00
CA SER A 344 -21.25 -4.96 -13.44
C SER A 344 -21.07 -3.46 -13.72
N GLY A 345 -20.32 -3.13 -14.77
CA GLY A 345 -20.02 -1.74 -15.13
C GLY A 345 -18.92 -1.07 -14.31
N THR A 346 -18.34 -1.75 -13.33
CA THR A 346 -17.13 -1.26 -12.66
C THR A 346 -15.86 -1.65 -13.44
N PRO A 347 -14.80 -0.82 -13.48
CA PRO A 347 -13.59 -1.14 -14.23
C PRO A 347 -12.88 -2.42 -13.78
N ILE A 348 -13.15 -2.85 -12.55
CA ILE A 348 -12.59 -4.07 -11.98
C ILE A 348 -13.31 -5.34 -12.45
N LYS A 349 -14.56 -5.24 -12.94
CA LYS A 349 -15.20 -6.34 -13.67
C LYS A 349 -14.41 -6.72 -14.92
N HIS A 350 -13.84 -5.73 -15.62
CA HIS A 350 -12.95 -5.99 -16.76
C HIS A 350 -11.68 -6.76 -16.35
N VAL A 351 -11.12 -6.52 -15.15
CA VAL A 351 -9.96 -7.28 -14.65
C VAL A 351 -10.35 -8.73 -14.35
N GLU A 352 -11.46 -8.94 -13.66
CA GLU A 352 -12.01 -10.26 -13.35
C GLU A 352 -12.25 -11.07 -14.65
N ASP A 353 -12.99 -10.50 -15.60
CA ASP A 353 -13.34 -11.16 -16.85
C ASP A 353 -12.13 -11.39 -17.76
N CYS A 354 -11.16 -10.45 -17.80
CA CYS A 354 -9.91 -10.62 -18.55
C CYS A 354 -9.08 -11.79 -18.00
N LEU A 355 -8.88 -11.86 -16.68
CA LEU A 355 -8.11 -12.93 -16.05
C LEU A 355 -8.80 -14.29 -16.21
N ILE A 356 -10.12 -14.37 -16.00
CA ILE A 356 -10.91 -15.59 -16.21
C ILE A 356 -10.83 -16.05 -17.68
N ALA A 357 -10.93 -15.13 -18.64
CA ALA A 357 -10.80 -15.44 -20.06
C ALA A 357 -9.38 -15.96 -20.40
N ALA A 358 -8.31 -15.31 -19.92
CA ALA A 358 -6.94 -15.76 -20.15
C ALA A 358 -6.67 -17.18 -19.59
N ILE A 359 -7.16 -17.50 -18.38
CA ILE A 359 -7.05 -18.84 -17.79
C ILE A 359 -7.82 -19.87 -18.63
N ARG A 360 -9.03 -19.51 -19.10
CA ARG A 360 -9.85 -20.38 -19.98
C ARG A 360 -9.18 -20.62 -21.33
N THR A 361 -8.61 -19.59 -21.97
CA THR A 361 -7.85 -19.72 -23.23
C THR A 361 -6.73 -20.72 -23.08
N ARG A 362 -5.92 -20.60 -22.02
CA ARG A 362 -4.84 -21.53 -21.73
C ARG A 362 -5.36 -22.97 -21.60
N SER A 363 -6.35 -23.19 -20.74
CA SER A 363 -6.95 -24.51 -20.55
C SER A 363 -7.51 -25.11 -21.84
N LEU A 364 -8.07 -24.29 -22.72
CA LEU A 364 -8.59 -24.75 -24.00
C LEU A 364 -7.44 -25.12 -24.95
N ALA A 365 -6.36 -24.34 -24.99
CA ALA A 365 -5.15 -24.66 -25.74
C ALA A 365 -4.49 -25.97 -25.25
N ASP A 366 -4.32 -26.13 -23.92
CA ASP A 366 -3.78 -27.35 -23.30
C ASP A 366 -4.65 -28.60 -23.64
N SER A 367 -5.94 -28.41 -23.89
CA SER A 367 -6.89 -29.46 -24.33
C SER A 367 -7.00 -29.63 -25.86
N GLY A 368 -6.16 -28.96 -26.66
CA GLY A 368 -6.19 -28.99 -28.12
C GLY A 368 -7.37 -28.26 -28.78
N ARG A 369 -8.17 -27.50 -28.01
CA ARG A 369 -9.39 -26.81 -28.47
C ARG A 369 -9.12 -25.41 -29.02
N TYR A 370 -8.14 -25.30 -29.93
CA TYR A 370 -7.56 -24.04 -30.38
C TYR A 370 -8.59 -23.02 -30.90
N ASN A 371 -9.58 -23.41 -31.69
CA ASN A 371 -10.62 -22.48 -32.19
C ASN A 371 -11.43 -21.83 -31.06
N THR A 372 -11.79 -22.59 -30.01
CA THR A 372 -12.49 -22.03 -28.83
C THR A 372 -11.52 -21.21 -27.96
N ALA A 373 -10.24 -21.59 -27.89
CA ALA A 373 -9.21 -20.85 -27.18
C ALA A 373 -9.01 -19.44 -27.80
N THR A 374 -8.88 -19.34 -29.13
CA THR A 374 -8.76 -18.07 -29.86
C THR A 374 -9.96 -17.16 -29.60
N GLN A 375 -11.19 -17.67 -29.71
CA GLN A 375 -12.41 -16.91 -29.40
C GLN A 375 -12.45 -16.42 -27.94
N THR A 376 -11.87 -17.17 -27.01
CA THR A 376 -11.79 -16.78 -25.60
C THR A 376 -10.67 -15.76 -25.36
N LEU A 377 -9.59 -15.82 -26.15
CA LEU A 377 -8.50 -14.85 -26.09
C LEU A 377 -8.97 -13.46 -26.53
N SER A 378 -9.72 -13.36 -27.63
CA SER A 378 -10.29 -12.08 -28.09
C SER A 378 -11.15 -11.41 -27.02
N LYS A 379 -11.92 -12.19 -26.25
CA LYS A 379 -12.68 -11.65 -25.10
C LYS A 379 -11.78 -11.11 -24.00
N ALA A 380 -10.64 -11.75 -23.71
CA ALA A 380 -9.68 -11.21 -22.75
C ALA A 380 -9.10 -9.87 -23.25
N GLU A 381 -8.81 -9.76 -24.54
CA GLU A 381 -8.27 -8.57 -25.19
C GLU A 381 -9.28 -7.40 -25.21
N GLU A 382 -10.57 -7.68 -25.45
CA GLU A 382 -11.66 -6.71 -25.31
C GLU A 382 -11.72 -6.11 -23.90
N GLN A 383 -11.65 -6.96 -22.86
CA GLN A 383 -11.66 -6.47 -21.48
C GLN A 383 -10.41 -5.65 -21.13
N LEU A 384 -9.23 -6.03 -21.64
CA LEU A 384 -8.02 -5.21 -21.49
C LEU A 384 -8.15 -3.85 -22.20
N ALA A 385 -8.83 -3.80 -23.34
CA ALA A 385 -9.06 -2.54 -24.07
C ALA A 385 -9.96 -1.58 -23.27
N GLU A 386 -11.06 -2.04 -22.68
CA GLU A 386 -11.89 -1.20 -21.80
C GLU A 386 -11.11 -0.73 -20.55
N LEU A 387 -10.36 -1.63 -19.91
CA LEU A 387 -9.53 -1.28 -18.74
C LEU A 387 -8.48 -0.20 -19.07
N ARG A 388 -7.92 -0.20 -20.29
CA ARG A 388 -7.01 0.85 -20.77
C ARG A 388 -7.73 2.20 -20.95
N LYS A 389 -8.96 2.22 -21.47
CA LYS A 389 -9.76 3.47 -21.55
C LYS A 389 -9.99 4.06 -20.15
N CYS A 390 -10.32 3.22 -19.16
CA CYS A 390 -10.45 3.67 -17.78
C CYS A 390 -9.12 4.22 -17.23
N HIS A 391 -7.99 3.57 -17.50
CA HIS A 391 -6.66 4.06 -17.12
C HIS A 391 -6.33 5.43 -17.74
N ASP A 392 -6.61 5.63 -19.03
CA ASP A 392 -6.35 6.88 -19.75
C ASP A 392 -7.27 8.02 -19.30
N GLU A 393 -8.52 7.71 -18.93
CA GLU A 393 -9.42 8.67 -18.30
C GLU A 393 -8.95 9.08 -16.90
N MET A 394 -8.54 8.12 -16.06
CA MET A 394 -8.00 8.42 -14.73
C MET A 394 -6.66 9.17 -14.78
N THR A 395 -5.83 8.91 -15.80
CA THR A 395 -4.61 9.67 -16.09
C THR A 395 -4.93 11.12 -16.40
N ARG A 396 -5.91 11.38 -17.28
CA ARG A 396 -6.34 12.74 -17.64
C ARG A 396 -6.98 13.49 -16.46
N LYS A 397 -7.68 12.79 -15.57
CA LYS A 397 -8.28 13.36 -14.34
C LYS A 397 -7.29 13.53 -13.17
N GLY A 398 -6.05 13.01 -13.28
CA GLY A 398 -5.08 13.05 -12.19
C GLY A 398 -5.50 12.24 -10.95
N GLY A 399 -6.34 11.21 -11.12
CA GLY A 399 -7.01 10.53 -10.01
C GLY A 399 -6.08 9.68 -9.15
N LEU A 400 -6.35 9.66 -7.83
CA LEU A 400 -5.60 8.96 -6.78
C LEU A 400 -5.37 7.45 -7.06
N LEU A 401 -6.20 6.83 -7.89
CA LEU A 401 -6.17 5.39 -8.18
C LEU A 401 -5.25 4.99 -9.35
N LEU A 402 -4.50 5.91 -9.94
CA LEU A 402 -3.78 5.63 -11.19
C LEU A 402 -2.75 4.46 -11.09
N THR A 403 -2.10 4.22 -9.94
CA THR A 403 -1.21 3.04 -9.76
C THR A 403 -2.02 1.75 -9.85
N CYS A 404 -3.20 1.78 -9.26
CA CYS A 404 -4.12 0.66 -9.15
C CYS A 404 -4.61 0.22 -10.54
N TYR A 405 -4.98 1.17 -11.39
CA TYR A 405 -5.25 0.91 -12.81
C TYR A 405 -4.01 0.43 -13.58
N ARG A 406 -2.83 1.00 -13.33
CA ARG A 406 -1.57 0.57 -13.98
C ARG A 406 -1.28 -0.91 -13.68
N ARG A 407 -1.37 -1.31 -12.41
CA ARG A 407 -1.19 -2.69 -11.94
C ARG A 407 -2.23 -3.65 -12.54
N ALA A 408 -3.48 -3.22 -12.61
CA ALA A 408 -4.55 -3.99 -13.26
C ALA A 408 -4.25 -4.22 -14.76
N VAL A 409 -3.85 -3.18 -15.48
CA VAL A 409 -3.43 -3.28 -16.91
C VAL A 409 -2.22 -4.20 -17.06
N GLN A 410 -1.23 -4.12 -16.16
CA GLN A 410 -0.05 -5.02 -16.15
C GLN A 410 -0.46 -6.49 -15.90
N ALA A 411 -1.34 -6.77 -14.94
CA ALA A 411 -1.84 -8.12 -14.65
C ALA A 411 -2.52 -8.76 -15.86
N CYS A 412 -3.47 -8.03 -16.45
CA CYS A 412 -4.24 -8.46 -17.60
C CYS A 412 -3.35 -8.64 -18.84
N THR A 413 -2.42 -7.72 -19.09
CA THR A 413 -1.45 -7.82 -20.19
C THR A 413 -0.56 -9.06 -20.03
N GLY A 414 -0.03 -9.32 -18.83
CA GLY A 414 0.80 -10.50 -18.55
C GLY A 414 0.03 -11.81 -18.67
N ALA A 415 -1.23 -11.84 -18.27
CA ALA A 415 -2.10 -13.00 -18.44
C ALA A 415 -2.39 -13.31 -19.93
N ILE A 416 -2.67 -12.28 -20.73
CA ILE A 416 -2.88 -12.41 -22.19
C ILE A 416 -1.61 -12.89 -22.89
N ILE A 417 -0.43 -12.35 -22.57
CA ILE A 417 0.83 -12.81 -23.16
C ILE A 417 1.08 -14.29 -22.82
N ARG A 418 0.83 -14.71 -21.58
CA ARG A 418 0.94 -16.13 -21.17
C ARG A 418 -0.09 -17.04 -21.86
N ALA A 419 -1.30 -16.56 -22.10
CA ALA A 419 -2.31 -17.27 -22.88
C ALA A 419 -1.91 -17.41 -24.36
N ARG A 420 -1.31 -16.36 -24.96
CA ARG A 420 -0.72 -16.41 -26.31
C ARG A 420 0.44 -17.39 -26.40
N LEU A 421 1.34 -17.42 -25.41
CA LEU A 421 2.44 -18.39 -25.33
C LEU A 421 1.97 -19.86 -25.27
N ALA A 422 0.83 -20.13 -24.64
CA ALA A 422 0.22 -21.46 -24.61
C ALA A 422 -0.54 -21.82 -25.90
N LEU A 423 -1.14 -20.83 -26.57
CA LEU A 423 -1.94 -21.02 -27.78
C LEU A 423 -1.10 -21.04 -29.07
N TYR A 424 0.02 -20.33 -29.10
CA TYR A 424 0.90 -20.13 -30.25
C TYR A 424 2.35 -20.47 -29.86
N THR A 425 2.61 -21.74 -29.56
CA THR A 425 3.93 -22.25 -29.16
C THR A 425 5.02 -21.91 -30.17
N ASP A 426 4.68 -21.93 -31.45
CA ASP A 426 5.58 -21.69 -32.58
C ASP A 426 5.92 -20.20 -32.77
N SER A 427 5.30 -19.32 -31.96
CA SER A 427 5.55 -17.87 -31.91
C SER A 427 6.03 -17.42 -30.52
N ALA A 428 6.60 -18.34 -29.74
CA ALA A 428 7.08 -18.02 -28.39
C ALA A 428 8.26 -17.03 -28.38
N ASP A 429 9.06 -17.02 -29.44
CA ASP A 429 10.12 -16.04 -29.72
C ASP A 429 9.58 -14.60 -29.84
N ILE A 430 8.37 -14.42 -30.36
CA ILE A 430 7.69 -13.11 -30.44
C ILE A 430 7.16 -12.70 -29.06
N TRP A 431 6.52 -13.61 -28.32
CA TRP A 431 5.78 -13.26 -27.10
C TRP A 431 6.62 -13.26 -25.82
N GLN A 432 7.67 -14.07 -25.73
CA GLN A 432 8.50 -14.16 -24.52
C GLN A 432 9.30 -12.87 -24.22
N PRO A 433 9.86 -12.13 -25.21
CA PRO A 433 10.50 -10.83 -24.95
C PRO A 433 9.53 -9.81 -24.34
N HIS A 434 8.30 -9.72 -24.85
CA HIS A 434 7.26 -8.82 -24.30
C HIS A 434 6.89 -9.19 -22.85
N LEU A 435 6.88 -10.48 -22.50
CA LEU A 435 6.68 -10.91 -21.12
C LEU A 435 7.86 -10.52 -20.23
N ASN A 436 9.09 -10.66 -20.72
CA ASN A 436 10.31 -10.30 -19.99
C ASN A 436 10.37 -8.79 -19.74
N GLU A 437 10.05 -7.97 -20.75
CA GLU A 437 9.97 -6.50 -20.63
C GLU A 437 8.92 -6.09 -19.60
N LEU A 438 7.72 -6.69 -19.63
CA LEU A 438 6.65 -6.43 -18.66
C LEU A 438 7.08 -6.78 -17.23
N LEU A 439 7.77 -7.92 -17.04
CA LEU A 439 8.29 -8.35 -15.73
C LEU A 439 9.48 -7.51 -15.24
N ALA A 440 10.16 -6.78 -16.11
CA ALA A 440 11.23 -5.87 -15.76
C ALA A 440 10.73 -4.47 -15.32
N GLN A 441 9.44 -4.16 -15.50
CA GLN A 441 8.89 -2.85 -15.12
C GLN A 441 8.89 -2.66 -13.59
N PRO A 442 9.25 -1.46 -13.09
CA PRO A 442 9.20 -1.18 -11.66
C PRO A 442 7.76 -1.10 -11.15
N GLU A 443 7.39 -2.02 -10.26
CA GLU A 443 6.12 -2.03 -9.52
C GLU A 443 6.30 -1.44 -8.10
N PRO A 444 5.24 -0.91 -7.46
CA PRO A 444 5.24 -0.61 -6.02
C PRO A 444 5.34 -1.94 -5.25
N ARG A 445 6.44 -2.12 -4.50
CA ARG A 445 6.85 -3.46 -4.03
C ARG A 445 6.39 -3.79 -2.60
N LEU A 446 5.75 -2.85 -1.90
CA LEU A 446 4.99 -3.08 -0.67
C LEU A 446 3.62 -3.71 -0.89
N MET A 447 3.19 -3.85 -2.15
CA MET A 447 2.07 -4.71 -2.52
C MET A 447 2.54 -6.10 -2.98
N PRO A 448 1.67 -7.11 -2.99
CA PRO A 448 1.89 -8.36 -3.72
C PRO A 448 2.40 -8.10 -5.15
N PRO A 449 3.31 -8.92 -5.69
CA PRO A 449 3.75 -8.78 -7.08
C PRO A 449 2.54 -8.90 -8.02
N VAL A 450 2.42 -8.03 -9.03
CA VAL A 450 1.32 -8.11 -10.01
C VAL A 450 1.39 -9.44 -10.77
N LEU A 451 2.62 -9.85 -11.10
CA LEU A 451 2.96 -11.14 -11.68
C LEU A 451 3.97 -11.85 -10.76
N PRO A 452 3.54 -12.79 -9.90
CA PRO A 452 4.47 -13.57 -9.08
C PRO A 452 5.57 -14.24 -9.91
N GLU A 453 6.82 -14.15 -9.43
CA GLU A 453 7.98 -14.77 -10.08
C GLU A 453 7.82 -16.30 -10.12
N ILE A 454 8.00 -16.88 -11.31
CA ILE A 454 8.25 -18.31 -11.49
C ILE A 454 9.77 -18.47 -11.50
N LYS A 455 10.34 -18.78 -10.33
CA LYS A 455 11.70 -19.32 -10.20
C LYS A 455 11.61 -20.84 -10.05
#